data_AF-M7ZPN2-F1
#
_entry.id   AF-M7ZPN2-F1
#
_cell.length_a   1.000
_cell.length_b   1.000
_cell.length_c   1.000
_cell.angle_alpha   90.00
_cell.angle_beta   90.00
_cell.angle_gamma   90.00
#
_symmetry.space_group_name_H-M   'P 1'
#
loop_
_entity.id
_entity.type
_entity.pdbx_description
1 polymer ?
#
loop_
_entity_poly.entity_id
_entity_poly.type
_entity_poly.pdbx_seq_one_letter_code
_entity_poly.pdbx_strand_id
1 'polypeptide(L)'
;MEMVLVSAATGALKPVLEKLFALMGDEYKRFKGVRGEIQFLMDELTAMHAFLLKMSEEEEPDEQDKVWMTAVRELSYDMEDSIDDFMQGVGNKDSKPDGFIEKIKNSLGKLGKMKARRRIGNEIHDLKKQIIDVAERNERESTRNISASLEAYQL
;
A
#
# COMPACT_ATOMS: atom_id res chain seq x y z
N MET A 1 -5.21 13.48 12.63
CA MET A 1 -3.87 12.92 12.33
C MET A 1 -3.87 12.22 10.97
N GLU A 2 -4.94 11.49 10.64
CA GLU A 2 -5.06 10.71 9.39
C GLU A 2 -5.02 11.55 8.11
N MET A 3 -5.74 12.68 8.07
CA MET A 3 -5.68 13.60 6.92
C MET A 3 -4.23 14.08 6.63
N VAL A 4 -3.42 14.30 7.66
CA VAL A 4 -2.01 14.70 7.51
C VAL A 4 -1.18 13.55 6.92
N LEU A 5 -1.46 12.31 7.35
CA LEU A 5 -0.78 11.12 6.83
C LEU A 5 -1.10 10.87 5.36
N VAL A 6 -2.39 10.95 4.97
CA VAL A 6 -2.82 10.84 3.58
C VAL A 6 -2.18 11.93 2.72
N SER A 7 -2.22 13.18 3.18
CA SER A 7 -1.62 14.31 2.47
C SER A 7 -0.11 14.13 2.30
N ALA A 8 0.59 13.65 3.33
CA ALA A 8 2.03 13.41 3.27
C ALA A 8 2.37 12.27 2.29
N ALA A 9 1.65 11.15 2.34
CA ALA A 9 1.85 10.03 1.42
C ALA A 9 1.55 10.43 -0.04
N THR A 10 0.45 11.16 -0.27
CA THR A 10 0.06 11.64 -1.60
C THR A 10 1.07 12.65 -2.14
N GLY A 11 1.50 13.59 -1.28
CA GLY A 11 2.51 14.59 -1.61
C GLY A 11 3.87 13.97 -1.96
N ALA A 12 4.29 12.90 -1.28
CA ALA A 12 5.53 12.19 -1.57
C ALA A 12 5.44 11.34 -2.85
N LEU A 13 4.28 10.72 -3.12
CA LEU A 13 4.12 9.80 -4.25
C LEU A 13 4.04 10.51 -5.60
N LYS A 14 3.43 11.70 -5.64
CA LYS A 14 3.19 12.43 -6.90
C LYS A 14 4.48 12.81 -7.64
N PRO A 15 5.51 13.41 -7.00
CA PRO A 15 6.80 13.69 -7.66
C PRO A 15 7.46 12.45 -8.25
N VAL A 16 7.36 11.30 -7.57
CA VAL A 16 7.91 10.02 -8.06
C VAL A 16 7.25 9.61 -9.36
N LEU A 17 5.91 9.68 -9.46
CA LEU A 17 5.18 9.38 -10.69
C LEU A 17 5.58 10.31 -11.85
N GLU A 18 5.71 11.61 -11.58
CA GLU A 18 6.13 12.61 -12.56
C GLU A 18 7.55 12.34 -13.07
N LYS A 19 8.49 12.02 -12.16
CA LYS A 19 9.87 11.67 -12.51
C LYS A 19 9.95 10.36 -13.29
N LEU A 20 9.22 9.31 -12.91
CA LEU A 20 9.16 8.06 -13.67
C LEU A 20 8.60 8.27 -15.08
N PHE A 21 7.58 9.12 -15.22
CA PHE A 21 7.06 9.50 -16.54
C PHE A 21 8.12 10.22 -17.39
N ALA A 22 8.89 11.15 -16.80
CA ALA A 22 9.99 11.81 -17.49
C ALA A 22 11.04 10.79 -17.99
N LEU A 23 11.41 9.80 -17.18
CA LEU A 23 12.36 8.73 -17.55
C LEU A 23 11.88 7.86 -18.72
N MET A 24 10.57 7.83 -18.98
CA MET A 24 9.99 7.16 -20.16
C MET A 24 10.20 7.97 -21.45
N GLY A 25 10.50 9.26 -21.35
CA GLY A 25 10.81 10.14 -22.46
C GLY A 25 12.02 9.70 -23.30
N ASP A 26 12.09 10.18 -24.53
CA ASP A 26 13.17 9.81 -25.46
C ASP A 26 14.51 10.50 -25.14
N GLU A 27 14.50 11.50 -24.26
CA GLU A 27 15.69 12.16 -23.74
C GLU A 27 16.55 11.23 -22.88
N TYR A 28 15.93 10.22 -22.23
CA TYR A 28 16.64 9.23 -21.42
C TYR A 28 16.82 7.89 -22.14
N LYS A 29 17.50 7.91 -23.29
CA LYS A 29 17.74 6.72 -24.14
C LYS A 29 18.33 5.50 -23.41
N ARG A 30 19.01 5.72 -22.29
CA ARG A 30 19.61 4.66 -21.44
C ARG A 30 18.56 3.76 -20.78
N PHE A 31 17.30 4.20 -20.66
CA PHE A 31 16.21 3.42 -20.05
C PHE A 31 15.41 2.58 -21.02
N LYS A 32 15.71 2.60 -22.32
CA LYS A 32 14.96 1.80 -23.30
C LYS A 32 14.89 0.32 -22.94
N GLY A 33 15.94 -0.23 -22.33
CA GLY A 33 16.01 -1.62 -21.90
C GLY A 33 15.19 -1.97 -20.65
N VAL A 34 14.71 -0.98 -19.89
CA VAL A 34 13.95 -1.18 -18.64
C VAL A 34 12.63 -0.40 -18.62
N ARG A 35 12.14 0.05 -19.78
CA ARG A 35 10.85 0.74 -19.90
C ARG A 35 9.69 -0.12 -19.40
N GLY A 36 9.77 -1.45 -19.54
CA GLY A 36 8.75 -2.37 -19.05
C GLY A 36 8.65 -2.37 -17.52
N GLU A 37 9.80 -2.43 -16.84
CA GLU A 37 9.89 -2.37 -15.38
C GLU A 37 9.45 -1.00 -14.84
N ILE A 38 9.83 0.09 -15.53
CA ILE A 38 9.39 1.44 -15.16
C ILE A 38 7.87 1.56 -15.33
N GLN A 39 7.30 1.09 -16.44
CA GLN A 39 5.86 1.13 -16.66
C GLN A 39 5.10 0.31 -15.61
N PHE A 40 5.55 -0.91 -15.33
CA PHE A 40 4.95 -1.74 -14.28
C PHE A 40 4.96 -1.02 -12.92
N LEU A 41 6.07 -0.40 -12.57
CA LEU A 41 6.18 0.38 -11.33
C LEU A 41 5.25 1.59 -11.32
N MET A 42 5.11 2.30 -12.44
CA MET A 42 4.16 3.41 -12.56
C MET A 42 2.72 2.96 -12.38
N ASP A 43 2.31 1.85 -12.98
CA ASP A 43 0.95 1.30 -12.85
C ASP A 43 0.64 0.97 -11.39
N GLU A 44 1.60 0.34 -10.73
CA GLU A 44 1.55 -0.03 -9.33
C GLU A 44 1.45 1.18 -8.38
N LEU A 45 2.29 2.18 -8.57
CA LEU A 45 2.25 3.42 -7.80
C LEU A 45 0.97 4.23 -8.08
N THR A 46 0.45 4.17 -9.30
CA THR A 46 -0.83 4.80 -9.65
C THR A 46 -1.99 4.16 -8.89
N ALA A 47 -1.99 2.83 -8.75
CA ALA A 47 -2.98 2.14 -7.92
C ALA A 47 -2.88 2.54 -6.45
N MET A 48 -1.66 2.77 -5.93
CA MET A 48 -1.47 3.28 -4.57
C MET A 48 -1.94 4.71 -4.41
N HIS A 49 -1.69 5.57 -5.39
CA HIS A 49 -2.19 6.93 -5.41
C HIS A 49 -3.73 6.96 -5.38
N ALA A 50 -4.39 6.13 -6.20
CA ALA A 50 -5.85 5.99 -6.16
C ALA A 50 -6.37 5.52 -4.79
N PHE A 51 -5.65 4.58 -4.15
CA PHE A 51 -5.97 4.18 -2.78
C PHE A 51 -5.84 5.35 -1.78
N LEU A 52 -4.76 6.13 -1.87
CA LEU A 52 -4.57 7.30 -0.99
C LEU A 52 -5.67 8.35 -1.19
N LEU A 53 -6.10 8.59 -2.44
CA LEU A 53 -7.22 9.48 -2.73
C LEU A 53 -8.52 8.97 -2.07
N LYS A 54 -8.79 7.66 -2.14
CA LYS A 54 -9.92 7.07 -1.42
C LYS A 54 -9.81 7.30 0.10
N MET A 55 -8.62 7.11 0.68
CA MET A 55 -8.40 7.36 2.11
C MET A 55 -8.47 8.83 2.49
N SER A 56 -8.36 9.76 1.54
CA SER A 56 -8.52 11.19 1.82
C SER A 56 -9.97 11.56 2.14
N GLU A 57 -10.92 10.73 1.71
CA GLU A 57 -12.35 10.89 1.95
C GLU A 57 -12.83 10.07 3.16
N GLU A 58 -11.98 9.19 3.70
CA GLU A 58 -12.29 8.34 4.85
C GLU A 58 -12.01 9.08 6.16
N GLU A 59 -13.01 9.19 7.04
CA GLU A 59 -12.89 9.91 8.30
C GLU A 59 -12.11 9.10 9.34
N GLU A 60 -12.29 7.76 9.34
CA GLU A 60 -11.72 6.87 10.35
C GLU A 60 -11.10 5.62 9.70
N PRO A 61 -9.98 5.77 8.97
CA PRO A 61 -9.28 4.63 8.39
C PRO A 61 -8.79 3.69 9.49
N ASP A 62 -8.84 2.39 9.23
CA ASP A 62 -8.37 1.41 10.19
C ASP A 62 -6.85 1.44 10.37
N GLU A 63 -6.35 0.85 11.46
CA GLU A 63 -4.91 0.85 11.76
C GLU A 63 -4.06 0.17 10.68
N GLN A 64 -4.61 -0.81 9.94
CA GLN A 64 -3.90 -1.50 8.88
C GLN A 64 -3.73 -0.59 7.64
N ASP A 65 -4.73 0.23 7.35
CA ASP A 65 -4.70 1.26 6.31
C ASP A 65 -3.73 2.40 6.69
N LYS A 66 -3.67 2.81 7.96
CA LYS A 66 -2.66 3.81 8.42
C LYS A 66 -1.23 3.32 8.27
N VAL A 67 -0.97 2.07 8.67
CA VAL A 67 0.33 1.43 8.46
C VAL A 67 0.64 1.35 6.97
N TRP A 68 -0.37 1.07 6.14
CA TRP A 68 -0.21 1.03 4.69
C TRP A 68 0.16 2.39 4.10
N MET A 69 -0.58 3.44 4.44
CA MET A 69 -0.31 4.82 3.98
C MET A 69 1.09 5.29 4.39
N THR A 70 1.52 4.96 5.61
CA THR A 70 2.87 5.25 6.09
C THR A 70 3.90 4.52 5.24
N ALA A 71 3.70 3.23 4.97
CA ALA A 71 4.63 2.45 4.16
C ALA A 71 4.71 2.95 2.70
N VAL A 72 3.59 3.42 2.12
CA VAL A 72 3.57 4.08 0.81
C VAL A 72 4.42 5.36 0.84
N ARG A 73 4.28 6.19 1.87
CA ARG A 73 5.08 7.41 2.03
C ARG A 73 6.58 7.12 2.07
N GLU A 74 7.01 6.18 2.91
CA GLU A 74 8.42 5.83 3.05
C GLU A 74 8.99 5.25 1.75
N LEU A 75 8.22 4.41 1.05
CA LEU A 75 8.61 3.91 -0.26
C LEU A 75 8.79 5.04 -1.27
N SER A 76 7.89 6.04 -1.26
CA SER A 76 8.00 7.20 -2.15
C SER A 76 9.31 7.96 -1.91
N TYR A 77 9.71 8.19 -0.66
CA TYR A 77 10.99 8.85 -0.35
C TYR A 77 12.19 8.02 -0.82
N ASP A 78 12.21 6.71 -0.52
CA ASP A 78 13.27 5.81 -1.00
C ASP A 78 13.41 5.84 -2.54
N MET A 79 12.28 5.94 -3.24
CA MET A 79 12.24 6.00 -4.70
C MET A 79 12.66 7.35 -5.25
N GLU A 80 12.21 8.45 -4.62
CA GLU A 80 12.58 9.80 -5.00
C GLU A 80 14.11 9.98 -4.94
N ASP A 81 14.73 9.61 -3.81
CA ASP A 81 16.18 9.64 -3.64
C ASP A 81 16.89 8.79 -4.71
N SER A 82 16.35 7.60 -4.99
CA SER A 82 16.91 6.70 -6.01
C SER A 82 16.87 7.27 -7.42
N ILE A 83 15.79 7.97 -7.77
CA ILE A 83 15.62 8.61 -9.07
C ILE A 83 16.48 9.87 -9.18
N ASP A 84 16.53 10.69 -8.13
CA ASP A 84 17.30 11.93 -8.10
C ASP A 84 18.81 11.68 -8.17
N ASP A 85 19.32 10.72 -7.39
CA ASP A 85 20.71 10.26 -7.47
C ASP A 85 21.09 9.89 -8.92
N PHE A 86 20.18 9.19 -9.61
CA PHE A 86 20.43 8.79 -10.98
C PHE A 86 20.37 9.99 -11.94
N MET A 87 19.34 10.82 -11.86
CA MET A 87 19.16 11.97 -12.74
C MET A 87 20.37 12.92 -12.66
N GLN A 88 20.96 13.11 -11.46
CA GLN A 88 22.21 13.84 -11.26
C GLN A 88 23.41 13.14 -11.93
N GLY A 89 23.44 11.81 -11.91
CA GLY A 89 24.49 10.98 -12.53
C GLY A 89 24.47 10.93 -14.06
N VAL A 90 23.39 11.37 -14.73
CA VAL A 90 23.25 11.34 -16.21
C VAL A 90 24.29 12.21 -16.92
N GLY A 91 24.83 13.24 -16.26
CA GLY A 91 25.94 14.05 -16.79
C GLY A 91 27.29 13.31 -16.83
N ASN A 92 27.41 12.20 -16.11
CA ASN A 92 28.64 11.41 -16.01
C ASN A 92 28.52 10.17 -16.92
N LYS A 93 29.20 10.19 -18.07
CA LYS A 93 29.07 9.15 -19.12
C LYS A 93 29.46 7.73 -18.66
N ASP A 94 30.16 7.62 -17.53
CA ASP A 94 30.70 6.37 -16.99
C ASP A 94 29.81 5.71 -15.92
N SER A 95 28.75 6.37 -15.45
CA SER A 95 27.81 5.77 -14.48
C SER A 95 26.87 4.80 -15.21
N LYS A 96 27.11 3.49 -15.15
CA LYS A 96 26.20 2.51 -15.77
C LYS A 96 24.80 2.56 -15.11
N PRO A 97 23.70 2.33 -15.88
CA PRO A 97 22.35 2.29 -15.32
C PRO A 97 22.14 1.10 -14.37
N ASP A 98 23.07 0.14 -14.31
CA ASP A 98 23.01 -1.07 -13.49
C ASP A 98 22.63 -0.78 -12.02
N GLY A 99 23.19 0.27 -11.42
CA GLY A 99 22.85 0.67 -10.05
C GLY A 99 21.43 1.19 -9.88
N PHE A 100 20.90 1.91 -10.89
CA PHE A 100 19.50 2.35 -10.87
C PHE A 100 18.54 1.17 -11.07
N ILE A 101 18.87 0.25 -11.97
CA ILE A 101 18.06 -0.96 -12.20
C ILE A 101 17.97 -1.79 -10.92
N GLU A 102 19.07 -1.94 -10.20
CA GLU A 102 19.08 -2.62 -8.90
C GLU A 102 18.21 -1.89 -7.87
N LYS A 103 18.29 -0.56 -7.78
CA LYS A 103 17.41 0.24 -6.92
C LYS A 103 15.92 0.05 -7.28
N ILE A 104 15.55 0.08 -8.55
CA ILE A 104 14.17 -0.18 -9.01
C ILE A 104 13.70 -1.58 -8.62
N LYS A 105 14.52 -2.61 -8.85
CA LYS A 105 14.21 -3.99 -8.44
C LYS A 105 14.02 -4.11 -6.93
N ASN A 106 14.84 -3.41 -6.15
CA ASN A 106 14.71 -3.38 -4.69
C ASN A 106 13.40 -2.70 -4.26
N SER A 107 13.03 -1.59 -4.89
CA SER A 107 11.74 -0.92 -4.65
C SER A 107 10.55 -1.80 -5.00
N LEU A 108 10.59 -2.52 -6.13
CA LEU A 108 9.58 -3.52 -6.50
C LEU A 108 9.50 -4.66 -5.47
N GLY A 109 10.63 -5.12 -4.95
CA GLY A 109 10.68 -6.11 -3.88
C GLY A 109 10.06 -5.61 -2.57
N LYS A 110 10.34 -4.36 -2.18
CA LYS A 110 9.71 -3.71 -1.01
C LYS A 110 8.20 -3.61 -1.19
N LEU A 111 7.75 -3.16 -2.36
CA LEU A 111 6.35 -3.04 -2.74
C LEU A 111 5.59 -4.37 -2.61
N GLY A 112 6.15 -5.44 -3.17
CA GLY A 112 5.55 -6.78 -3.09
C GLY A 112 5.42 -7.28 -1.66
N LYS A 113 6.46 -7.10 -0.83
CA LYS A 113 6.43 -7.45 0.60
C LYS A 113 5.38 -6.65 1.36
N MET A 114 5.26 -5.36 1.05
CA MET A 114 4.22 -4.50 1.57
C MET A 114 2.86 -5.16 1.25
N LYS A 115 2.54 -5.40 -0.02
CA LYS A 115 1.21 -5.87 -0.45
C LYS A 115 0.83 -7.18 0.22
N ALA A 116 1.79 -8.10 0.32
CA ALA A 116 1.60 -9.36 1.02
C ALA A 116 1.23 -9.15 2.49
N ARG A 117 1.91 -8.25 3.20
CA ARG A 117 1.59 -7.93 4.62
C ARG A 117 0.18 -7.37 4.78
N ARG A 118 -0.24 -6.44 3.92
CA ARG A 118 -1.61 -5.88 3.98
C ARG A 118 -2.66 -6.96 3.74
N ARG A 119 -2.45 -7.82 2.74
CA ARG A 119 -3.37 -8.93 2.46
C ARG A 119 -3.50 -9.87 3.67
N ILE A 120 -2.38 -10.28 4.27
CA ILE A 120 -2.39 -11.13 5.48
C ILE A 120 -3.10 -10.41 6.64
N GLY A 121 -2.84 -9.12 6.83
CA GLY A 121 -3.52 -8.31 7.85
C GLY A 121 -5.03 -8.30 7.68
N ASN A 122 -5.52 -8.12 6.45
CA ASN A 122 -6.94 -8.15 6.14
C ASN A 122 -7.56 -9.54 6.39
N GLU A 123 -6.89 -10.62 5.96
CA GLU A 123 -7.35 -12.00 6.22
C GLU A 123 -7.47 -12.29 7.72
N ILE A 124 -6.51 -11.82 8.54
CA ILE A 124 -6.57 -11.93 10.01
C ILE A 124 -7.73 -11.10 10.58
N HIS A 125 -7.95 -9.89 10.07
CA HIS A 125 -9.05 -9.03 10.51
C HIS A 125 -10.41 -9.68 10.25
N ASP A 126 -10.62 -10.22 9.05
CA ASP A 126 -11.85 -10.92 8.68
C ASP A 126 -12.10 -12.14 9.56
N LEU A 127 -11.06 -12.94 9.85
CA LEU A 127 -11.15 -14.08 10.75
C LEU A 127 -11.55 -13.67 12.17
N LYS A 128 -10.99 -12.57 12.70
CA LYS A 128 -11.39 -12.04 14.02
C LYS A 128 -12.86 -11.65 14.04
N LYS A 129 -13.34 -10.98 12.99
CA LYS A 129 -14.76 -10.61 12.87
C LYS A 129 -15.66 -11.84 12.88
N GLN A 130 -15.31 -12.87 12.10
CA GLN A 130 -16.06 -14.13 12.09
C GLN A 130 -16.12 -14.82 13.46
N ILE A 131 -15.01 -14.82 14.21
CA ILE A 131 -14.96 -15.39 15.56
C ILE A 131 -15.89 -14.63 16.51
N ILE A 132 -15.89 -13.30 16.47
CA ILE A 132 -16.78 -12.46 17.28
C ILE A 132 -18.24 -12.73 16.92
N ASP A 133 -18.57 -12.73 15.62
CA ASP A 133 -19.93 -13.01 15.14
C ASP A 133 -20.44 -14.38 15.62
N VAL A 134 -19.58 -15.40 15.62
CA VAL A 134 -19.91 -16.75 16.11
C VAL A 134 -20.11 -16.75 17.63
N ALA A 135 -19.23 -16.08 18.38
CA ALA A 135 -19.37 -15.98 19.84
C ALA A 135 -20.70 -15.31 20.23
N GLU A 136 -21.04 -14.19 19.58
CA GLU A 136 -22.32 -13.50 19.82
C GLU A 136 -23.53 -14.35 19.42
N ARG A 137 -23.46 -15.12 18.34
CA ARG A 137 -24.53 -16.05 17.95
C ARG A 137 -24.73 -17.14 19.01
N ASN A 138 -23.65 -17.73 19.51
CA ASN A 138 -23.71 -18.75 20.54
C ASN A 138 -24.31 -18.22 21.85
N GLU A 139 -23.97 -16.99 22.24
CA GLU A 139 -24.58 -16.34 23.41
C GLU A 139 -26.09 -16.11 23.23
N ARG A 140 -26.52 -15.66 22.04
CA ARG A 140 -27.94 -15.47 21.70
C ARG A 140 -28.71 -16.80 21.69
N GLU A 141 -28.10 -17.89 21.24
CA GLU A 141 -28.72 -19.22 21.26
C GLU A 141 -28.81 -19.79 22.68
N SER A 142 -27.75 -19.65 23.48
CA SER A 142 -27.74 -20.07 24.89
C SER A 142 -28.83 -19.37 25.71
N THR A 143 -28.96 -18.05 25.56
CA THR A 143 -29.99 -17.26 26.24
C THR A 143 -31.42 -17.65 25.82
N ARG A 144 -31.67 -17.89 24.52
CA ARG A 144 -32.98 -18.39 24.03
C ARG A 144 -33.33 -19.77 24.57
N ASN A 145 -32.35 -20.67 24.66
CA ASN A 145 -32.59 -22.02 25.19
C ASN A 145 -32.96 -21.97 26.68
N ILE A 146 -32.28 -21.11 27.44
CA ILE A 146 -32.61 -20.89 28.87
C ILE A 146 -34.02 -20.33 29.01
N SER A 147 -34.40 -19.31 28.22
CA SER A 147 -35.75 -18.72 28.30
C SER A 147 -36.85 -19.74 27.97
N ALA A 148 -36.68 -20.52 26.89
CA ALA A 148 -37.64 -21.55 26.50
C ALA A 148 -37.78 -22.65 27.57
N SER A 149 -36.67 -23.02 28.23
CA SER A 149 -36.71 -24.00 29.32
C SER A 149 -37.50 -23.48 30.54
N LEU A 150 -37.33 -22.21 30.91
CA LEU A 150 -38.03 -21.59 32.05
C LEU A 150 -39.54 -21.47 31.82
N GLU A 151 -39.95 -21.12 30.61
CA GLU A 151 -41.37 -21.05 30.21
C GLU A 151 -42.05 -22.42 30.27
N ALA A 152 -41.34 -23.49 29.92
CA ALA A 152 -41.87 -24.86 29.96
C ALA A 152 -42.11 -25.40 31.38
N TYR A 153 -41.42 -24.88 32.40
CA TYR A 153 -41.64 -25.26 33.82
C TYR A 153 -42.74 -24.44 34.52
N GLN A 154 -43.30 -23.42 33.85
CA GLN A 154 -44.37 -22.56 34.38
C GLN A 154 -45.77 -22.95 33.89
N LEU A 155 -45.88 -24.01 33.08
CA LEU A 155 -47.12 -24.65 32.63
C LEU A 155 -47.41 -25.94 33.40
#